data_AF-A0A7Z9WN14-F1
#
_entry.id   AF-A0A7Z9WN14-F1
#
_cell.length_a   1.000
_cell.length_b   1.000
_cell.length_c   1.000
_cell.angle_alpha   90.00
_cell.angle_beta   90.00
_cell.angle_gamma   90.00
#
_symmetry.space_group_name_H-M   'P 1'
#
loop_
_entity.id
_entity.type
_entity.pdbx_description
1 polymer ?
#
loop_
_entity_poly.entity_id
_entity_poly.type
_entity_poly.pdbx_seq_one_letter_code
_entity_poly.pdbx_strand_id
1 'polypeptide(L)'
;AAEWVVILLALKLLSYLPRGADPLLRDLALWREDFSTFFTPEYVVAGLLAFFAWDGATFVGRDLDLLEAPPQYAPLDRRAILGRLMGRFFWGGILLLISSGLARLGLAALLDLAHPSVPGIILNALAYFVLGLLLLSQAHLSLLQINWRSQGIEAAPAIASRWAWFSLGFVGLVATLALLLPTGYSVGLLETLGAILGWILDVLFNIYLMLQFLILLLLSQLARLLFGVPALPPMIPPQGPPLPRELPPVTPGPPLLELIRSLLFWALVLGIVGYSLYNFVQYRRGLFLPLLGSRPWRALLATLRALWRRFRGAVQVVAEPLIRRLASPRLAMPRGRRRLRPFLRLSSLTPRELVQYFYLSIVRRAARLGQPRQAHQTPYEYTASLSAHLPQAEHDLAVVTRAFVEARYSHHPVVREEASRVRRHWERVKAALRSWSRG
;
A
#
# COMPACT_ATOMS: atom_id res chain seq x y z
N ALA A 1 2.88 -34.70 5.04
CA ALA A 1 3.76 -35.52 4.18
C ALA A 1 3.06 -35.94 2.89
N ALA A 2 1.88 -36.60 2.97
CA ALA A 2 1.13 -37.03 1.79
C ALA A 2 0.76 -35.87 0.82
N GLU A 3 0.33 -34.72 1.34
CA GLU A 3 0.00 -33.54 0.52
C GLU A 3 1.16 -33.06 -0.34
N TRP A 4 2.38 -33.09 0.19
CA TRP A 4 3.58 -32.65 -0.50
C TRP A 4 3.96 -33.57 -1.67
N VAL A 5 3.76 -34.88 -1.51
CA VAL A 5 3.97 -35.83 -2.60
C VAL A 5 3.00 -35.55 -3.75
N VAL A 6 1.73 -35.25 -3.44
CA VAL A 6 0.73 -34.90 -4.45
C VAL A 6 1.07 -33.59 -5.16
N ILE A 7 1.47 -32.55 -4.42
CA ILE A 7 1.85 -31.25 -5.00
C ILE A 7 3.05 -31.41 -5.92
N LEU A 8 4.09 -32.13 -5.50
CA LEU A 8 5.29 -32.35 -6.28
C LEU A 8 5.01 -33.18 -7.55
N LEU A 9 4.18 -34.23 -7.45
CA LEU A 9 3.76 -35.00 -8.62
C LEU A 9 2.92 -34.17 -9.59
N ALA A 10 1.96 -33.39 -9.08
CA ALA A 10 1.15 -32.49 -9.90
C ALA A 10 2.00 -31.43 -10.61
N LEU A 11 2.98 -30.85 -9.90
CA LEU A 11 3.94 -29.88 -10.45
C LEU A 11 4.77 -30.52 -11.57
N LYS A 12 5.21 -31.76 -11.38
CA LYS A 12 5.97 -32.51 -12.38
C LYS A 12 5.12 -32.75 -13.61
N LEU A 13 3.88 -33.23 -13.45
CA LEU A 13 2.93 -33.42 -14.56
C LEU A 13 2.63 -32.11 -15.31
N LEU A 14 2.42 -31.00 -14.59
CA LEU A 14 2.21 -29.69 -15.20
C LEU A 14 3.42 -29.22 -16.03
N SER A 15 4.64 -29.58 -15.63
CA SER A 15 5.85 -29.22 -16.38
C SER A 15 5.95 -29.92 -17.74
N TYR A 16 5.25 -31.05 -17.92
CA TYR A 16 5.18 -31.77 -19.20
C TYR A 16 4.03 -31.33 -20.10
N LEU A 17 3.01 -30.64 -19.56
CA LEU A 17 1.85 -30.16 -20.35
C LEU A 17 2.26 -29.37 -21.62
N PRO A 18 3.23 -28.44 -21.56
CA PRO A 18 3.68 -27.69 -22.74
C PRO A 18 4.53 -28.53 -23.70
N ARG A 19 5.12 -29.64 -23.23
CA ARG A 19 6.09 -30.47 -23.95
C ARG A 19 5.47 -31.73 -24.57
N GLY A 20 4.21 -32.03 -24.26
CA GLY A 20 3.50 -33.23 -24.71
C GLY A 20 3.78 -34.47 -23.86
N ALA A 21 3.18 -35.60 -24.23
CA ALA A 21 3.26 -36.86 -23.48
C ALA A 21 4.53 -37.70 -23.78
N ASP A 22 5.13 -37.52 -24.96
CA ASP A 22 6.29 -38.32 -25.40
C ASP A 22 7.54 -38.14 -24.51
N PRO A 23 7.90 -36.92 -24.05
CA PRO A 23 9.03 -36.73 -23.14
C PRO A 23 8.77 -37.37 -21.77
N LEU A 24 7.52 -37.38 -21.31
CA LEU A 24 7.16 -37.98 -20.02
C LEU A 24 7.39 -39.49 -20.02
N LEU A 25 7.02 -40.19 -21.09
CA LEU A 25 7.23 -41.64 -21.21
C LEU A 25 8.72 -42.01 -21.27
N ARG A 26 9.55 -41.19 -21.94
CA ARG A 26 11.01 -41.38 -21.99
C ARG A 26 11.65 -41.15 -20.63
N ASP A 27 11.29 -40.05 -19.96
CA ASP A 27 11.81 -39.73 -18.63
C ASP A 27 11.38 -40.78 -17.60
N LEU A 28 10.18 -41.36 -17.72
CA LEU A 28 9.70 -42.41 -16.82
C LEU A 28 10.56 -43.69 -16.89
N ALA A 29 11.05 -44.03 -18.09
CA ALA A 29 11.97 -45.15 -18.28
C ALA A 29 13.33 -44.84 -17.61
N LEU A 30 13.82 -43.61 -17.76
CA LEU A 30 15.09 -43.16 -17.16
C LEU A 30 15.02 -43.07 -15.63
N TRP A 31 13.89 -42.70 -15.03
CA TRP A 31 13.73 -42.63 -13.57
C TRP A 31 13.86 -43.98 -12.88
N ARG A 32 13.58 -45.07 -13.61
CA ARG A 32 13.74 -46.43 -13.10
C ARG A 32 15.22 -46.82 -12.99
N GLU A 33 16.06 -46.28 -13.86
CA GLU A 33 17.50 -46.54 -13.91
C GLU A 33 18.28 -45.55 -13.04
N ASP A 34 17.92 -44.27 -13.08
CA ASP A 34 18.50 -43.21 -12.25
C ASP A 34 17.43 -42.22 -11.78
N PHE A 35 17.02 -42.38 -10.52
CA PHE A 35 16.01 -41.54 -9.89
C PHE A 35 16.45 -40.08 -9.71
N SER A 36 17.75 -39.77 -9.78
CA SER A 36 18.23 -38.39 -9.64
C SER A 36 17.76 -37.49 -10.79
N THR A 37 17.55 -38.06 -11.98
CA THR A 37 17.03 -37.37 -13.17
C THR A 37 15.60 -36.87 -13.00
N PHE A 38 14.87 -37.36 -11.99
CA PHE A 38 13.57 -36.80 -11.58
C PHE A 38 13.71 -35.35 -11.09
N PHE A 39 14.81 -35.03 -10.40
CA PHE A 39 15.06 -33.73 -9.76
C PHE A 39 15.92 -32.81 -10.63
N THR A 40 15.33 -32.30 -11.71
CA THR A 40 15.99 -31.26 -12.50
C THR A 40 16.11 -29.96 -11.70
N PRO A 41 17.14 -29.11 -11.92
CA PRO A 41 17.30 -27.84 -11.21
C PRO A 41 16.05 -26.95 -11.28
N GLU A 42 15.39 -26.89 -12.44
CA GLU A 42 14.15 -26.11 -12.63
C GLU A 42 13.01 -26.67 -11.78
N TYR A 43 12.89 -28.00 -11.71
CA TYR A 43 11.88 -28.67 -10.90
C TYR A 43 12.11 -28.45 -9.40
N VAL A 44 13.37 -28.49 -8.95
CA VAL A 44 13.74 -28.19 -7.56
C VAL A 44 13.37 -26.75 -7.21
N VAL A 45 13.70 -25.78 -8.07
CA VAL A 45 13.33 -24.36 -7.87
C VAL A 45 11.81 -24.18 -7.85
N ALA A 46 11.09 -24.80 -8.79
CA ALA A 46 9.62 -24.74 -8.82
C ALA A 46 8.99 -25.40 -7.58
N GLY A 47 9.57 -26.50 -7.08
CA GLY A 47 9.17 -27.15 -5.82
C GLY A 47 9.38 -26.26 -4.60
N LEU A 48 10.53 -25.55 -4.52
CA LEU A 48 10.80 -24.58 -3.47
C LEU A 48 9.82 -23.39 -3.51
N LEU A 49 9.54 -22.85 -4.70
CA LEU A 49 8.56 -21.78 -4.85
C LEU A 49 7.16 -22.24 -4.45
N ALA A 50 6.76 -23.46 -4.85
CA ALA A 50 5.50 -24.07 -4.43
C ALA A 50 5.45 -24.28 -2.91
N PHE A 51 6.57 -24.65 -2.28
CA PHE A 51 6.72 -24.73 -0.83
C PHE A 51 6.42 -23.41 -0.13
N PHE A 52 7.09 -22.33 -0.53
CA PHE A 52 6.85 -21.02 0.08
C PHE A 52 5.44 -20.50 -0.19
N ALA A 53 4.88 -20.76 -1.38
CA ALA A 53 3.51 -20.37 -1.71
C ALA A 53 2.48 -21.14 -0.86
N TRP A 54 2.65 -22.46 -0.72
CA TRP A 54 1.79 -23.30 0.11
C TRP A 54 1.90 -22.90 1.58
N ASP A 55 3.11 -22.75 2.11
CA ASP A 55 3.34 -22.36 3.50
C ASP A 55 2.68 -21.00 3.78
N GLY A 56 2.92 -20.02 2.92
CA GLY A 56 2.27 -18.71 2.98
C GLY A 56 0.74 -18.80 2.97
N ALA A 57 0.16 -19.64 2.12
CA ALA A 57 -1.28 -19.87 2.06
C ALA A 57 -1.82 -20.48 3.37
N THR A 58 -1.12 -21.46 3.97
CA THR A 58 -1.54 -22.02 5.26
C THR A 58 -1.49 -21.00 6.40
N PHE A 59 -0.54 -20.08 6.37
CA PHE A 59 -0.44 -19.00 7.36
C PHE A 59 -1.53 -17.96 7.18
N VAL A 60 -1.85 -17.59 5.95
CA VAL A 60 -2.98 -16.68 5.65
C VAL A 60 -4.30 -17.33 6.07
N GLY A 61 -4.52 -18.60 5.75
CA GLY A 61 -5.71 -19.35 6.18
C GLY A 61 -5.86 -19.35 7.70
N ARG A 62 -4.79 -19.70 8.44
CA ARG A 62 -4.77 -19.65 9.90
C ARG A 62 -5.09 -18.25 10.46
N ASP A 63 -4.52 -17.19 9.89
CA ASP A 63 -4.79 -15.82 10.36
C ASP A 63 -6.23 -15.37 10.03
N LEU A 64 -6.81 -15.82 8.91
CA LEU A 64 -8.21 -15.57 8.57
C LEU A 64 -9.16 -16.31 9.53
N ASP A 65 -8.89 -17.58 9.83
CA ASP A 65 -9.65 -18.37 10.81
C ASP A 65 -9.61 -17.70 12.19
N LEU A 66 -8.46 -17.17 12.59
CA LEU A 66 -8.30 -16.43 13.84
C LEU A 66 -9.04 -15.08 13.86
N LEU A 67 -9.19 -14.42 12.70
CA LEU A 67 -9.99 -13.20 12.58
C LEU A 67 -11.50 -13.48 12.71
N GLU A 68 -11.95 -14.59 12.14
CA GLU A 68 -13.36 -15.03 12.20
C GLU A 68 -13.70 -15.77 13.50
N ALA A 69 -12.68 -16.22 14.25
CA ALA A 69 -12.86 -16.96 15.47
C ALA A 69 -13.78 -16.24 16.46
N PRO A 70 -14.71 -16.98 17.11
CA PRO A 70 -15.56 -16.43 18.14
C PRO A 70 -14.71 -15.73 19.21
N PRO A 71 -15.23 -14.65 19.82
CA PRO A 71 -14.47 -13.86 20.77
C PRO A 71 -13.83 -14.69 21.90
N GLN A 72 -14.45 -15.81 22.27
CA GLN A 72 -14.01 -16.73 23.34
C GLN A 72 -12.65 -17.37 23.11
N TYR A 73 -12.20 -17.51 21.86
CA TYR A 73 -10.98 -18.22 21.50
C TYR A 73 -9.87 -17.33 20.95
N ALA A 74 -10.12 -16.02 20.78
CA ALA A 74 -9.15 -15.08 20.20
C ALA A 74 -8.32 -14.41 21.31
N PRO A 75 -7.03 -14.77 21.53
CA PRO A 75 -6.23 -14.20 22.62
C PRO A 75 -5.54 -12.87 22.23
N LEU A 76 -5.74 -12.36 21.01
CA LEU A 76 -4.82 -11.44 20.36
C LEU A 76 -5.50 -10.19 19.80
N ASP A 77 -4.74 -9.10 19.81
CA ASP A 77 -5.05 -7.85 19.15
C ASP A 77 -5.32 -8.11 17.65
N ARG A 78 -6.60 -8.12 17.26
CA ARG A 78 -7.03 -8.45 15.89
C ARG A 78 -6.46 -7.49 14.85
N ARG A 79 -6.08 -6.28 15.27
CA ARG A 79 -5.37 -5.31 14.42
C ARG A 79 -3.95 -5.77 14.11
N ALA A 80 -3.28 -6.42 15.05
CA ALA A 80 -1.95 -7.00 14.83
C ALA A 80 -2.02 -8.17 13.83
N ILE A 81 -3.08 -8.99 13.89
CA ILE A 81 -3.31 -10.07 12.90
C ILE A 81 -3.48 -9.48 11.49
N LEU A 82 -4.32 -8.46 11.34
CA LEU A 82 -4.50 -7.78 10.06
C LEU A 82 -3.20 -7.10 9.58
N GLY A 83 -2.39 -6.53 10.48
CA GLY A 83 -1.08 -6.00 10.15
C GLY A 83 -0.11 -7.05 9.60
N ARG A 84 -0.10 -8.26 10.16
CA ARG A 84 0.69 -9.38 9.62
C ARG A 84 0.18 -9.82 8.24
N LEU A 85 -1.13 -9.88 8.05
CA LEU A 85 -1.75 -10.24 6.77
C LEU A 85 -1.41 -9.22 5.67
N MET A 86 -1.47 -7.93 5.99
CA MET A 86 -0.96 -6.84 5.13
C MET A 86 0.52 -7.03 4.82
N GLY A 87 1.36 -7.22 5.84
CA GLY A 87 2.80 -7.37 5.66
C GLY A 87 3.16 -8.54 4.74
N ARG A 88 2.53 -9.70 4.93
CA ARG A 88 2.74 -10.87 4.06
C ARG A 88 2.26 -10.63 2.64
N PHE A 89 1.10 -10.01 2.46
CA PHE A 89 0.60 -9.65 1.13
C PHE A 89 1.60 -8.76 0.37
N PHE A 90 2.14 -7.73 1.03
CA PHE A 90 3.14 -6.84 0.43
C PHE A 90 4.45 -7.55 0.12
N TRP A 91 5.01 -8.32 1.06
CA TRP A 91 6.25 -9.07 0.83
C TRP A 91 6.10 -10.13 -0.26
N GLY A 92 4.97 -10.85 -0.29
CA GLY A 92 4.64 -11.79 -1.35
C GLY A 92 4.50 -11.09 -2.71
N GLY A 93 3.90 -9.90 -2.74
CA GLY A 93 3.80 -9.08 -3.95
C GLY A 93 5.17 -8.61 -4.45
N ILE A 94 6.05 -8.16 -3.55
CA ILE A 94 7.43 -7.78 -3.88
C ILE A 94 8.19 -8.98 -4.46
N LEU A 95 8.14 -10.13 -3.79
CA LEU A 95 8.79 -11.35 -4.26
C LEU A 95 8.25 -11.79 -5.63
N LEU A 96 6.93 -11.72 -5.83
CA LEU A 96 6.29 -12.03 -7.10
C LEU A 96 6.74 -11.07 -8.20
N LEU A 97 6.81 -9.77 -7.93
CA LEU A 97 7.27 -8.76 -8.89
C LEU A 97 8.76 -8.93 -9.24
N ILE A 98 9.61 -9.22 -8.26
CA ILE A 98 11.03 -9.54 -8.48
C ILE A 98 11.15 -10.79 -9.34
N SER A 99 10.43 -11.86 -8.99
CA SER A 99 10.45 -13.12 -9.73
C SER A 99 9.93 -12.95 -11.16
N SER A 100 8.88 -12.14 -11.33
CA SER A 100 8.31 -11.79 -12.63
C SER A 100 9.29 -10.96 -13.47
N GLY A 101 10.02 -10.04 -12.82
CA GLY A 101 11.08 -9.24 -13.42
C GLY A 101 12.27 -10.10 -13.86
N LEU A 102 12.77 -10.99 -13.00
CA LEU A 102 13.86 -11.92 -13.33
C LEU A 102 13.47 -12.89 -14.44
N ALA A 103 12.24 -13.41 -14.41
CA ALA A 103 11.72 -14.29 -15.46
C ALA A 103 11.66 -13.56 -16.81
N ARG A 104 11.35 -12.26 -16.81
CA ARG A 104 11.38 -11.43 -18.02
C ARG A 104 12.80 -11.09 -18.49
N LEU A 105 13.72 -10.93 -17.55
CA LEU A 105 15.12 -10.55 -17.82
C LEU A 105 16.01 -11.71 -18.25
N GLY A 106 15.49 -12.96 -18.25
CA GLY A 106 16.16 -14.22 -18.60
C GLY A 106 17.68 -14.12 -18.64
N LEU A 107 18.40 -14.65 -17.65
CA LEU A 107 19.87 -14.52 -17.53
C LEU A 107 20.68 -14.86 -18.81
N ALA A 108 20.11 -15.64 -19.75
CA ALA A 108 20.68 -15.91 -21.09
C ALA A 108 20.47 -14.77 -22.13
N ALA A 109 19.44 -13.94 -21.97
CA ALA A 109 19.08 -12.78 -22.80
C ALA A 109 19.81 -11.48 -22.41
N LEU A 110 20.59 -11.46 -21.31
CA LEU A 110 21.54 -10.37 -21.03
C LEU A 110 22.69 -10.32 -22.06
N LEU A 111 22.85 -11.36 -22.88
CA LEU A 111 23.83 -11.44 -23.97
C LEU A 111 23.20 -11.48 -25.37
N ASP A 112 21.87 -11.58 -25.50
CA ASP A 112 21.20 -11.59 -26.80
C ASP A 112 19.83 -10.91 -26.75
N LEU A 113 19.66 -9.86 -27.58
CA LEU A 113 18.62 -8.83 -27.53
C LEU A 113 17.25 -9.25 -28.11
N ALA A 114 16.90 -10.52 -28.07
CA ALA A 114 15.62 -11.02 -28.58
C ALA A 114 14.71 -11.46 -27.42
N HIS A 115 13.73 -10.62 -27.05
CA HIS A 115 12.84 -10.88 -25.92
C HIS A 115 11.51 -11.50 -26.36
N PRO A 116 11.20 -12.77 -26.02
CA PRO A 116 9.83 -13.26 -26.09
C PRO A 116 9.02 -12.65 -24.95
N SER A 117 8.02 -11.85 -25.29
CA SER A 117 7.03 -11.35 -24.35
C SER A 117 6.16 -12.52 -23.85
N VAL A 118 6.19 -12.78 -22.54
CA VAL A 118 5.28 -13.74 -21.90
C VAL A 118 4.15 -12.97 -21.22
N PRO A 119 3.05 -12.64 -21.94
CA PRO A 119 1.92 -11.87 -21.40
C PRO A 119 1.27 -12.50 -20.15
N GLY A 120 1.43 -13.82 -19.93
CA GLY A 120 0.88 -14.52 -18.77
C GLY A 120 1.45 -14.07 -17.42
N ILE A 121 2.69 -13.56 -17.38
CA ILE A 121 3.34 -13.18 -16.11
C ILE A 121 2.66 -11.95 -15.48
N ILE A 122 2.37 -10.94 -16.30
CA ILE A 122 1.71 -9.69 -15.85
C ILE A 122 0.30 -9.98 -15.35
N LEU A 123 -0.42 -10.87 -16.03
CA LEU A 123 -1.79 -11.24 -15.67
C LEU A 123 -1.83 -11.98 -14.31
N ASN A 124 -0.87 -12.86 -14.05
CA ASN A 124 -0.73 -13.54 -12.76
C ASN A 124 -0.42 -12.56 -11.63
N ALA A 125 0.49 -11.60 -11.87
CA ALA A 125 0.79 -10.54 -10.90
C ALA A 125 -0.43 -9.68 -10.60
N LEU A 126 -1.16 -9.27 -11.64
CA LEU A 126 -2.39 -8.49 -11.49
C LEU A 126 -3.44 -9.27 -10.69
N ALA A 127 -3.65 -10.54 -11.01
CA ALA A 127 -4.58 -11.42 -10.29
C ALA A 127 -4.20 -11.52 -8.81
N TYR A 128 -2.91 -11.69 -8.49
CA TYR A 128 -2.43 -11.70 -7.10
C TYR A 128 -2.79 -10.41 -6.36
N PHE A 129 -2.50 -9.24 -6.92
CA PHE A 129 -2.80 -7.97 -6.26
C PHE A 129 -4.31 -7.71 -6.14
N VAL A 130 -5.09 -8.02 -7.17
CA VAL A 130 -6.56 -7.86 -7.16
C VAL A 130 -7.18 -8.75 -6.09
N LEU A 131 -6.87 -10.06 -6.10
CA LEU A 131 -7.42 -11.01 -5.13
C LEU A 131 -6.96 -10.68 -3.71
N GLY A 132 -5.69 -10.34 -3.52
CA GLY A 132 -5.17 -9.97 -2.20
C GLY A 132 -5.76 -8.68 -1.65
N LEU A 133 -5.98 -7.65 -2.48
CA LEU A 133 -6.67 -6.42 -2.06
C LEU A 133 -8.14 -6.68 -1.70
N LEU A 134 -8.82 -7.55 -2.46
CA LEU A 134 -10.18 -7.97 -2.14
C LEU A 134 -10.24 -8.71 -0.80
N LEU A 135 -9.35 -9.69 -0.57
CA LEU A 135 -9.25 -10.41 0.70
C LEU A 135 -8.97 -9.47 1.86
N LEU A 136 -8.04 -8.53 1.69
CA LEU A 136 -7.70 -7.56 2.72
C LEU A 136 -8.86 -6.59 3.02
N SER A 137 -9.59 -6.18 1.99
CA SER A 137 -10.80 -5.36 2.14
C SER A 137 -11.88 -6.10 2.94
N GLN A 138 -12.08 -7.40 2.68
CA GLN A 138 -13.02 -8.24 3.44
C GLN A 138 -12.57 -8.44 4.90
N ALA A 139 -11.27 -8.68 5.13
CA ALA A 139 -10.71 -8.76 6.48
C ALA A 139 -10.87 -7.44 7.26
N HIS A 140 -10.77 -6.29 6.58
CA HIS A 140 -11.03 -5.01 7.21
C HIS A 140 -12.52 -4.80 7.55
N LEU A 141 -13.41 -5.20 6.64
CA LEU A 141 -14.85 -5.16 6.86
C LEU A 141 -15.26 -6.04 8.05
N SER A 142 -14.71 -7.25 8.18
CA SER A 142 -15.03 -8.15 9.29
C SER A 142 -14.67 -7.51 10.64
N LEU A 143 -13.51 -6.85 10.74
CA LEU A 143 -13.12 -6.08 11.92
C LEU A 143 -14.05 -4.91 12.22
N LEU A 144 -14.48 -4.16 11.20
CA LEU A 144 -15.44 -3.08 11.37
C LEU A 144 -16.77 -3.60 11.90
N GLN A 145 -17.27 -4.72 11.37
CA GLN A 145 -18.49 -5.35 11.83
C GLN A 145 -18.38 -5.84 13.28
N ILE A 146 -17.25 -6.44 13.66
CA ILE A 146 -16.96 -6.83 15.04
C ILE A 146 -17.00 -5.61 15.97
N ASN A 147 -16.36 -4.51 15.57
CA ASN A 147 -16.33 -3.26 16.34
C ASN A 147 -17.71 -2.61 16.47
N TRP A 148 -18.50 -2.62 15.40
CA TRP A 148 -19.88 -2.10 15.45
C TRP A 148 -20.75 -2.95 16.38
N ARG A 149 -20.63 -4.28 16.31
CA ARG A 149 -21.32 -5.21 17.22
C ARG A 149 -20.92 -5.00 18.68
N SER A 150 -19.62 -4.77 18.96
CA SER A 150 -19.16 -4.51 20.33
C SER A 150 -19.66 -3.18 20.88
N GLN A 151 -19.86 -2.18 20.00
CA GLN A 151 -20.41 -0.87 20.32
C GLN A 151 -21.95 -0.84 20.33
N GLY A 152 -22.62 -1.93 19.96
CA GLY A 152 -24.09 -2.02 19.91
C GLY A 152 -24.71 -1.27 18.72
N ILE A 153 -23.94 -1.01 17.67
CA ILE A 153 -24.41 -0.41 16.42
C ILE A 153 -24.88 -1.55 15.50
N GLU A 154 -26.19 -1.57 15.19
CA GLU A 154 -26.76 -2.52 14.24
C GLU A 154 -26.45 -2.07 12.80
N ALA A 155 -25.41 -2.66 12.21
CA ALA A 155 -25.06 -2.41 10.81
C ALA A 155 -26.10 -3.05 9.88
N ALA A 156 -26.63 -2.27 8.93
CA ALA A 156 -27.54 -2.80 7.92
C ALA A 156 -26.84 -3.84 7.02
N PRO A 157 -27.47 -4.98 6.71
CA PRO A 157 -26.86 -6.07 5.92
C PRO A 157 -26.47 -5.62 4.50
N ALA A 158 -27.11 -4.57 3.98
CA ALA A 158 -26.76 -3.96 2.69
C ALA A 158 -25.37 -3.30 2.66
N ILE A 159 -24.74 -3.04 3.82
CA ILE A 159 -23.40 -2.45 3.87
C ILE A 159 -22.37 -3.43 3.34
N ALA A 160 -22.50 -4.73 3.64
CA ALA A 160 -21.54 -5.74 3.21
C ALA A 160 -21.54 -5.94 1.68
N SER A 161 -22.73 -6.02 1.07
CA SER A 161 -22.83 -6.16 -0.39
C SER A 161 -22.34 -4.92 -1.13
N ARG A 162 -22.71 -3.72 -0.65
CA ARG A 162 -22.21 -2.46 -1.23
C ARG A 162 -20.70 -2.33 -1.08
N TRP A 163 -20.15 -2.70 0.07
CA TRP A 163 -18.71 -2.68 0.31
C TRP A 163 -17.96 -3.58 -0.68
N ALA A 164 -18.47 -4.79 -0.94
CA ALA A 164 -17.88 -5.69 -1.93
C ALA A 164 -17.88 -5.08 -3.33
N TRP A 165 -19.00 -4.51 -3.77
CA TRP A 165 -19.10 -3.84 -5.08
C TRP A 165 -18.23 -2.60 -5.20
N PHE A 166 -18.17 -1.75 -4.16
CA PHE A 166 -17.29 -0.58 -4.16
C PHE A 166 -15.81 -0.97 -4.11
N SER A 167 -15.45 -2.01 -3.36
CA SER A 167 -14.09 -2.54 -3.34
C SER A 167 -13.70 -3.10 -4.70
N LEU A 168 -14.59 -3.89 -5.32
CA LEU A 168 -14.37 -4.43 -6.65
C LEU A 168 -14.25 -3.33 -7.71
N GLY A 169 -15.12 -2.32 -7.65
CA GLY A 169 -15.07 -1.15 -8.54
C GLY A 169 -13.80 -0.32 -8.35
N PHE A 170 -13.37 -0.11 -7.10
CA PHE A 170 -12.12 0.59 -6.79
C PHE A 170 -10.89 -0.18 -7.27
N VAL A 171 -10.81 -1.48 -6.97
CA VAL A 171 -9.72 -2.34 -7.43
C VAL A 171 -9.71 -2.44 -8.96
N GLY A 172 -10.87 -2.56 -9.60
CA GLY A 172 -11.01 -2.53 -11.05
C GLY A 172 -10.56 -1.21 -11.66
N LEU A 173 -10.89 -0.07 -11.04
CA LEU A 173 -10.43 1.25 -11.46
C LEU A 173 -8.90 1.36 -11.34
N VAL A 174 -8.32 0.95 -10.21
CA VAL A 174 -6.87 0.97 -9.99
C VAL A 174 -6.16 0.04 -10.97
N ALA A 175 -6.67 -1.16 -11.20
CA ALA A 175 -6.15 -2.10 -12.19
C ALA A 175 -6.23 -1.52 -13.61
N THR A 176 -7.35 -0.89 -13.96
CA THR A 176 -7.50 -0.22 -15.25
C THR A 176 -6.50 0.93 -15.40
N LEU A 177 -6.33 1.77 -14.37
CA LEU A 177 -5.32 2.83 -14.36
C LEU A 177 -3.91 2.26 -14.48
N ALA A 178 -3.59 1.16 -13.80
CA ALA A 178 -2.29 0.50 -13.87
C ALA A 178 -2.01 -0.12 -15.25
N LEU A 179 -3.03 -0.66 -15.93
CA LEU A 179 -2.93 -1.16 -17.30
C LEU A 179 -2.87 -0.04 -18.35
N LEU A 180 -3.49 1.11 -18.04
CA LEU A 180 -3.39 2.32 -18.85
C LEU A 180 -2.03 3.02 -18.68
N LEU A 181 -1.34 2.80 -17.55
CA LEU A 181 0.03 3.26 -17.38
C LEU A 181 0.91 2.60 -18.48
N PRO A 182 1.79 3.36 -19.14
CA PRO A 182 2.74 2.80 -20.10
C PRO A 182 3.70 1.84 -19.37
N THR A 183 3.43 0.54 -19.46
CA THR A 183 4.25 -0.55 -18.92
C THR A 183 5.28 -1.07 -19.92
N GLY A 184 5.08 -0.78 -21.21
CA GLY A 184 6.16 -0.75 -22.19
C GLY A 184 7.04 0.45 -21.86
N TYR A 185 8.35 0.23 -21.73
CA TYR A 185 9.37 1.25 -21.45
C TYR A 185 8.91 2.62 -21.94
N SER A 186 8.54 3.51 -21.01
CA SER A 186 8.29 4.91 -21.35
C SER A 186 9.53 5.39 -22.09
N VAL A 187 9.38 5.65 -23.39
CA VAL A 187 10.43 6.05 -24.37
C VAL A 187 11.04 7.40 -23.94
N GLY A 188 11.69 7.46 -22.78
CA GLY A 188 12.07 8.72 -22.21
C GLY A 188 12.63 8.69 -20.80
N LEU A 189 12.12 7.93 -19.82
CA LEU A 189 12.66 8.09 -18.46
C LEU A 189 14.04 7.45 -18.30
N LEU A 190 14.19 6.17 -18.66
CA LEU A 190 15.48 5.49 -18.57
C LEU A 190 16.48 6.02 -19.62
N GLU A 191 15.98 6.42 -20.80
CA GLU A 191 16.78 7.08 -21.84
C GLU A 191 17.22 8.49 -21.42
N THR A 192 16.38 9.29 -20.78
CA THR A 192 16.79 10.61 -20.25
C THR A 192 17.73 10.46 -19.07
N LEU A 193 17.48 9.51 -18.16
CA LEU A 193 18.40 9.22 -17.06
C LEU A 193 19.74 8.70 -17.60
N GLY A 194 19.71 7.84 -18.60
CA GLY A 194 20.88 7.34 -19.32
C GLY A 194 21.61 8.45 -20.09
N ALA A 195 20.89 9.39 -20.70
CA ALA A 195 21.47 10.54 -21.37
C ALA A 195 22.10 11.53 -20.38
N ILE A 196 21.45 11.78 -19.23
CA ILE A 196 22.00 12.60 -18.15
C ILE A 196 23.26 11.93 -17.58
N LEU A 197 23.19 10.63 -17.30
CA LEU A 197 24.33 9.87 -16.79
C LEU A 197 25.48 9.84 -17.82
N GLY A 198 25.16 9.61 -19.10
CA GLY A 198 26.11 9.67 -20.20
C GLY A 198 26.78 11.04 -20.29
N TRP A 199 26.01 12.11 -20.21
CA TRP A 199 26.54 13.47 -20.20
C TRP A 199 27.45 13.74 -18.99
N ILE A 200 27.09 13.24 -17.80
CA ILE A 200 27.95 13.34 -16.61
C ILE A 200 29.26 12.58 -16.83
N LEU A 201 29.19 11.35 -17.33
CA LEU A 201 30.38 10.53 -17.60
C LEU A 201 31.27 11.16 -18.68
N ASP A 202 30.68 11.73 -19.73
CA ASP A 202 31.39 12.45 -20.77
C ASP A 202 32.09 13.67 -20.18
N VAL A 203 31.43 14.46 -19.33
CA VAL A 203 32.05 15.60 -18.65
C VAL A 203 33.21 15.14 -17.77
N LEU A 204 33.03 14.08 -16.98
CA LEU A 204 34.10 13.52 -16.14
C LEU A 204 35.28 13.01 -16.96
N PHE A 205 35.00 12.32 -18.07
CA PHE A 205 36.02 11.83 -19.01
C PHE A 205 36.79 12.99 -19.65
N ASN A 206 36.10 14.06 -20.05
CA ASN A 206 36.73 15.27 -20.58
C ASN A 206 37.60 15.97 -19.52
N ILE A 207 37.15 16.03 -18.25
CA ILE A 207 37.97 16.56 -17.15
C ILE A 207 39.23 15.70 -16.97
N TYR A 208 39.09 14.37 -16.98
CA TYR A 208 40.21 13.45 -16.91
C TYR A 208 41.22 13.66 -18.05
N LEU A 209 40.74 13.76 -19.30
CA LEU A 209 41.60 14.06 -20.46
C LEU A 209 42.29 15.42 -20.33
N MET A 210 41.58 16.44 -19.83
CA MET A 210 42.15 17.77 -19.61
C MET A 210 43.26 17.74 -18.57
N LEU A 211 43.07 17.02 -17.46
CA LEU A 211 44.09 16.82 -16.43
C LEU A 211 45.29 16.04 -16.98
N GLN A 212 45.05 14.95 -17.73
CA GLN A 212 46.09 14.15 -18.36
C GLN A 212 46.90 15.00 -19.35
N PHE A 213 46.23 15.81 -20.18
CA PHE A 213 46.88 16.74 -21.09
C PHE A 213 47.73 17.77 -20.34
N LEU A 214 47.22 18.35 -19.25
CA LEU A 214 47.96 19.30 -18.43
C LEU A 214 49.22 18.65 -17.81
N ILE A 215 49.11 17.41 -17.31
CA ILE A 215 50.24 16.65 -16.78
C ILE A 215 51.26 16.39 -17.88
N LEU A 216 50.84 15.92 -19.05
CA LEU A 216 51.73 15.70 -20.20
C LEU A 216 52.39 17.00 -20.67
N LEU A 217 51.66 18.13 -20.64
CA LEU A 217 52.20 19.43 -20.97
C LEU A 217 53.28 19.84 -19.95
N LEU A 218 53.02 19.72 -18.66
CA LEU A 218 54.00 20.00 -17.60
C LEU A 218 55.24 19.09 -17.73
N LEU A 219 55.04 17.79 -17.93
CA LEU A 219 56.12 16.83 -18.17
C LEU A 219 56.91 17.17 -19.44
N SER A 220 56.25 17.62 -20.51
CA SER A 220 56.93 18.03 -21.75
C SER A 220 57.76 19.31 -21.56
N GLN A 221 57.34 20.23 -20.70
CA GLN A 221 58.10 21.45 -20.39
C GLN A 221 59.30 21.10 -19.50
N LEU A 222 59.10 20.23 -18.50
CA LEU A 222 60.18 19.70 -17.67
C LEU A 222 61.21 18.93 -18.51
N ALA A 223 60.74 18.07 -19.43
CA ALA A 223 61.61 17.31 -20.33
C ALA A 223 62.39 18.23 -21.28
N ARG A 224 61.76 19.28 -21.81
CA ARG A 224 62.44 20.31 -22.62
C ARG A 224 63.54 21.03 -21.82
N LEU A 225 63.30 21.29 -20.54
CA LEU A 225 64.28 21.93 -19.64
C LEU A 225 65.45 21.00 -19.29
N LEU A 226 65.18 19.71 -19.04
CA LEU A 226 66.21 18.73 -18.64
C LEU A 226 67.01 18.16 -19.82
N PHE A 227 66.36 17.90 -20.96
CA PHE A 227 66.91 17.08 -22.06
C PHE A 227 67.04 17.83 -23.39
N GLY A 228 66.70 19.13 -23.44
CA GLY A 228 66.66 19.91 -24.69
C GLY A 228 65.45 19.57 -25.57
N VAL A 229 65.25 20.31 -26.66
CA VAL A 229 64.07 20.16 -27.54
C VAL A 229 64.24 18.90 -28.41
N PRO A 230 63.41 17.85 -28.24
CA PRO A 230 63.40 16.75 -29.18
C PRO A 230 62.76 17.22 -30.50
N ALA A 231 63.34 16.80 -31.63
CA ALA A 231 62.81 17.08 -32.96
C ALA A 231 61.36 16.58 -33.07
N LEU A 232 60.46 17.44 -33.58
CA LEU A 232 59.07 17.08 -33.83
C LEU A 232 59.02 15.83 -34.73
N PRO A 233 58.32 14.74 -34.34
CA PRO A 233 58.05 13.66 -35.26
C PRO A 233 57.28 14.20 -36.48
N PRO A 234 57.50 13.64 -37.68
CA PRO A 234 56.84 14.12 -38.89
C PRO A 234 55.32 14.07 -38.73
N MET A 235 54.65 15.17 -39.06
CA MET A 235 53.18 15.25 -39.10
C MET A 235 52.65 14.19 -40.07
N ILE A 236 52.00 13.16 -39.55
CA ILE A 236 51.15 12.29 -40.37
C ILE A 236 49.93 13.15 -40.75
N PRO A 237 49.63 13.34 -42.04
CA PRO A 237 48.45 14.11 -42.44
C PRO A 237 47.18 13.46 -41.87
N PRO A 238 46.22 14.26 -41.38
CA PRO A 238 44.96 13.72 -40.87
C PRO A 238 44.26 12.95 -42.00
N GLN A 239 43.92 11.70 -41.73
CA GLN A 239 43.02 10.93 -42.59
C GLN A 239 41.70 11.71 -42.71
N GLY A 240 41.18 11.81 -43.94
CA GLY A 240 40.00 12.61 -44.27
C GLY A 240 38.77 12.27 -43.41
N PRO A 241 37.77 13.16 -43.38
CA PRO A 241 36.58 12.95 -42.55
C PRO A 241 35.92 11.60 -42.88
N PRO A 242 35.47 10.84 -41.86
CA PRO A 242 34.71 9.63 -42.10
C PRO A 242 33.45 9.97 -42.91
N LEU A 243 33.12 9.10 -43.86
CA LEU A 243 31.91 9.19 -44.68
C LEU A 243 30.66 9.47 -43.82
N PRO A 244 29.65 10.20 -44.34
CA PRO A 244 28.42 10.45 -43.59
C PRO A 244 27.79 9.12 -43.19
N ARG A 245 27.60 8.89 -41.88
CA ARG A 245 26.71 7.82 -41.39
C ARG A 245 25.31 8.11 -41.93
N GLU A 246 24.72 7.12 -42.61
CA GLU A 246 23.31 7.15 -42.97
C GLU A 246 22.49 7.48 -41.73
N LEU A 247 21.69 8.55 -41.81
CA LEU A 247 20.71 8.88 -40.79
C LEU A 247 19.77 7.67 -40.63
N PRO A 248 19.49 7.21 -39.40
CA PRO A 248 18.52 6.14 -39.20
C PRO A 248 17.18 6.53 -39.85
N PRO A 249 16.45 5.58 -40.45
CA PRO A 249 15.15 5.85 -41.04
C PRO A 249 14.25 6.52 -40.00
N VAL A 250 13.58 7.60 -40.40
CA VAL A 250 12.58 8.27 -39.57
C VAL A 250 11.45 7.27 -39.32
N THR A 251 11.48 6.62 -38.16
CA THR A 251 10.37 5.80 -37.68
C THR A 251 9.12 6.68 -37.58
N PRO A 252 7.96 6.24 -38.09
CA PRO A 252 6.71 6.96 -37.92
C PRO A 252 6.48 7.22 -36.42
N GLY A 253 6.11 8.46 -36.10
CA GLY A 253 5.94 8.91 -34.72
C GLY A 253 5.02 8.00 -33.90
N PRO A 254 5.18 7.99 -32.57
CA PRO A 254 4.46 7.06 -31.70
C PRO A 254 2.93 7.22 -31.90
N PRO A 255 2.16 6.11 -31.88
CA PRO A 255 0.71 6.18 -32.02
C PRO A 255 0.12 7.14 -30.97
N LEU A 256 -0.95 7.85 -31.33
CA LEU A 256 -1.60 8.87 -30.47
C LEU A 256 -1.89 8.36 -29.04
N LEU A 257 -2.19 7.07 -28.90
CA LEU A 257 -2.40 6.41 -27.61
C LEU A 257 -1.14 6.42 -26.73
N GLU A 258 0.05 6.22 -27.30
CA GLU A 258 1.32 6.30 -26.57
C GLU A 258 1.65 7.73 -26.16
N LEU A 259 1.35 8.72 -27.00
CA LEU A 259 1.50 10.12 -26.66
C LEU A 259 0.60 10.51 -25.47
N ILE A 260 -0.66 10.07 -25.48
CA ILE A 260 -1.60 10.29 -24.37
C ILE A 260 -1.11 9.57 -23.10
N ARG A 261 -0.62 8.33 -23.20
CA ARG A 261 -0.06 7.57 -22.07
C ARG A 261 1.18 8.26 -21.48
N SER A 262 2.08 8.76 -22.32
CA SER A 262 3.26 9.52 -21.90
C SER A 262 2.88 10.83 -21.21
N LEU A 263 1.92 11.57 -21.78
CA LEU A 263 1.43 12.82 -21.21
C LEU A 263 0.76 12.61 -19.85
N LEU A 264 -0.04 11.55 -19.70
CA LEU A 264 -0.63 11.16 -18.41
C LEU A 264 0.43 10.76 -17.38
N PHE A 265 1.45 10.00 -17.80
CA PHE A 265 2.57 9.63 -16.94
C PHE A 265 3.32 10.86 -16.42
N TRP A 266 3.71 11.78 -17.32
CA TRP A 266 4.40 13.01 -16.93
C TRP A 266 3.52 13.91 -16.06
N ALA A 267 2.21 13.99 -16.33
CA ALA A 267 1.28 14.73 -15.47
C ALA A 267 1.20 14.13 -14.06
N LEU A 268 1.23 12.81 -13.92
CA LEU A 268 1.26 12.13 -12.62
C LEU A 268 2.58 12.36 -11.89
N VAL A 269 3.72 12.20 -12.57
CA VAL A 269 5.05 12.43 -11.99
C VAL A 269 5.23 13.88 -11.57
N LEU A 270 4.92 14.85 -12.44
CA LEU A 270 4.95 16.28 -12.13
C LEU A 270 3.95 16.62 -11.01
N GLY A 271 2.81 15.95 -10.96
CA GLY A 271 1.84 16.08 -9.88
C GLY A 271 2.41 15.63 -8.53
N ILE A 272 3.04 14.45 -8.48
CA ILE A 272 3.65 13.90 -7.25
C ILE A 272 4.86 14.75 -6.82
N VAL A 273 5.75 15.08 -7.75
CA VAL A 273 6.93 15.92 -7.49
C VAL A 273 6.50 17.32 -7.05
N GLY A 274 5.55 17.94 -7.76
CA GLY A 274 5.01 19.24 -7.42
C GLY A 274 4.29 19.25 -6.07
N TYR A 275 3.53 18.20 -5.75
CA TYR A 275 2.89 18.02 -4.45
C TYR A 275 3.92 17.83 -3.33
N SER A 276 4.94 16.99 -3.57
CA SER A 276 6.04 16.74 -2.63
C SER A 276 6.82 18.02 -2.36
N LEU A 277 7.15 18.79 -3.40
CA LEU A 277 7.86 20.06 -3.30
C LEU A 277 7.00 21.13 -2.62
N TYR A 278 5.71 21.20 -2.95
CA TYR A 278 4.74 22.07 -2.26
C TYR A 278 4.69 21.77 -0.77
N ASN A 279 4.61 20.48 -0.41
CA ASN A 279 4.56 20.04 0.97
C ASN A 279 5.90 20.29 1.69
N PHE A 280 7.03 20.06 1.02
CA PHE A 280 8.37 20.34 1.53
C PHE A 280 8.59 21.83 1.83
N VAL A 281 8.16 22.72 0.92
CA VAL A 281 8.23 24.17 1.08
C VAL A 281 7.24 24.65 2.16
N GLN A 282 6.06 24.05 2.27
CA GLN A 282 5.12 24.28 3.37
C GLN A 282 5.72 23.89 4.74
N TYR A 283 6.38 22.74 4.81
CA TYR A 283 6.94 22.18 6.04
C TYR A 283 8.21 22.92 6.50
N ARG A 284 9.01 23.44 5.57
CA ARG A 284 10.26 24.20 5.84
C ARG A 284 10.13 25.70 5.58
N ARG A 285 8.95 26.29 5.80
CA ARG A 285 8.69 27.73 5.60
C ARG A 285 9.72 28.66 6.27
N GLY A 286 10.35 28.24 7.37
CA GLY A 286 11.38 29.00 8.09
C GLY A 286 12.68 29.27 7.31
N LEU A 287 13.09 28.38 6.38
CA LEU A 287 14.35 28.49 5.65
C LEU A 287 14.25 29.33 4.36
N PHE A 288 13.05 29.43 3.77
CA PHE A 288 12.86 30.09 2.47
C PHE A 288 12.30 31.53 2.57
N LEU A 289 11.96 31.99 3.77
CA LEU A 289 11.52 33.37 4.04
C LEU A 289 12.52 34.47 3.59
N PRO A 290 13.86 34.28 3.63
CA PRO A 290 14.80 35.28 3.14
C PRO A 290 14.90 35.35 1.60
N LEU A 291 14.74 34.22 0.89
CA LEU A 291 14.87 34.15 -0.58
C LEU A 291 13.58 34.57 -1.33
N LEU A 292 12.41 34.38 -0.73
CA LEU A 292 11.10 34.69 -1.32
C LEU A 292 10.67 36.17 -1.19
N GLY A 293 11.51 37.03 -0.61
CA GLY A 293 11.22 38.45 -0.35
C GLY A 293 11.35 39.37 -1.57
N SER A 294 11.97 38.92 -2.66
CA SER A 294 12.21 39.75 -3.84
C SER A 294 10.90 40.04 -4.62
N ARG A 295 10.75 41.30 -5.07
CA ARG A 295 9.59 41.83 -5.81
C ARG A 295 9.11 40.98 -7.01
N PRO A 296 9.94 40.31 -7.83
CA PRO A 296 9.44 39.55 -8.99
C PRO A 296 8.63 38.31 -8.61
N TRP A 297 8.96 37.67 -7.48
CA TRP A 297 8.27 36.44 -7.07
C TRP A 297 6.83 36.69 -6.59
N ARG A 298 6.58 37.86 -5.99
CA ARG A 298 5.23 38.30 -5.62
C ARG A 298 4.35 38.58 -6.85
N ALA A 299 4.92 39.16 -7.90
CA ALA A 299 4.21 39.40 -9.16
C ALA A 299 3.82 38.09 -9.86
N LEU A 300 4.74 37.10 -9.90
CA LEU A 300 4.50 35.78 -10.47
C LEU A 300 3.41 35.00 -9.71
N LEU A 301 3.42 35.03 -8.37
CA LEU A 301 2.38 34.38 -7.57
C LEU A 301 1.01 35.06 -7.71
N ALA A 302 0.97 36.37 -7.97
CA ALA A 302 -0.26 37.10 -8.20
C ALA A 302 -0.90 36.76 -9.56
N THR A 303 -0.09 36.65 -10.62
CA THR A 303 -0.56 36.23 -11.95
C THR A 303 -1.04 34.77 -11.94
N LEU A 304 -0.32 33.87 -11.26
CA LEU A 304 -0.72 32.47 -11.12
C LEU A 304 -2.06 32.34 -10.35
N ARG A 305 -2.26 33.11 -9.28
CA ARG A 305 -3.53 33.14 -8.53
C ARG A 305 -4.68 33.76 -9.31
N ALA A 306 -4.41 34.70 -10.22
CA ALA A 306 -5.43 35.24 -11.11
C ALA A 306 -5.86 34.19 -12.15
N LEU A 307 -4.91 33.43 -12.71
CA LEU A 307 -5.17 32.36 -13.66
C LEU A 307 -5.96 31.20 -13.02
N TRP A 308 -5.60 30.83 -11.79
CA TRP A 308 -6.29 29.76 -11.03
C TRP A 308 -7.74 30.11 -10.68
N ARG A 309 -8.03 31.39 -10.40
CA ARG A 309 -9.42 31.85 -10.18
C ARG A 309 -10.27 31.76 -11.43
N ARG A 310 -9.70 32.05 -12.62
CA ARG A 310 -10.39 31.88 -13.90
C ARG A 310 -10.68 30.40 -14.20
N PHE A 311 -9.75 29.51 -13.88
CA PHE A 311 -9.93 28.07 -14.10
C PHE A 311 -10.99 27.46 -13.18
N ARG A 312 -11.04 27.85 -11.90
CA ARG A 312 -12.08 27.40 -10.96
C ARG A 312 -13.48 27.89 -11.32
N GLY A 313 -13.60 29.11 -11.86
CA GLY A 313 -14.88 29.64 -12.35
C GLY A 313 -15.43 28.84 -13.54
N ALA A 314 -14.57 28.38 -14.45
CA ALA A 314 -14.97 27.57 -15.60
C ALA A 314 -15.45 26.16 -15.23
N VAL A 315 -14.90 25.56 -14.16
CA VAL A 315 -15.27 24.22 -13.70
C VAL A 315 -16.63 24.21 -12.95
N GLN A 316 -17.03 25.32 -12.33
CA GLN A 316 -18.32 25.41 -11.63
C GLN A 316 -19.51 25.51 -12.60
N VAL A 317 -19.34 26.10 -13.79
CA VAL A 317 -20.40 26.20 -14.82
C VAL A 317 -20.75 24.84 -15.45
N VAL A 318 -19.84 23.86 -15.39
CA VAL A 318 -20.04 22.52 -15.97
C VAL A 318 -20.51 21.48 -14.93
N ALA A 319 -20.30 21.71 -13.63
CA ALA A 319 -20.57 20.73 -12.58
C ALA A 319 -22.00 20.77 -11.98
N GLU A 320 -22.73 21.88 -12.13
CA GLU A 320 -24.08 22.03 -11.54
C GLU A 320 -25.18 21.14 -12.14
N PRO A 321 -25.20 20.80 -13.45
CA PRO A 321 -26.27 19.97 -14.01
C PRO A 321 -26.17 18.47 -13.64
N LEU A 322 -24.98 17.97 -13.29
CA LEU A 322 -24.73 16.54 -13.09
C LEU A 322 -25.03 16.06 -11.66
N ILE A 323 -24.80 16.91 -10.66
CA ILE A 323 -24.96 16.56 -9.24
C ILE A 323 -26.45 16.54 -8.81
N ARG A 324 -27.32 17.31 -9.49
CA ARG A 324 -28.77 17.31 -9.21
C ARG A 324 -29.52 16.08 -9.74
N ARG A 325 -28.92 15.28 -10.62
CA ARG A 325 -29.53 14.02 -11.13
C ARG A 325 -29.20 12.79 -10.28
N LEU A 326 -28.21 12.86 -9.39
CA LEU A 326 -27.83 11.75 -8.49
C LEU A 326 -28.40 11.88 -7.06
N ALA A 327 -29.06 13.00 -6.75
CA ALA A 327 -29.73 13.23 -5.48
C ALA A 327 -31.26 13.11 -5.63
N SER A 328 -31.77 11.91 -5.88
CA SER A 328 -33.20 11.61 -5.69
C SER A 328 -33.40 10.80 -4.39
N PRO A 329 -34.23 11.28 -3.45
CA PRO A 329 -34.45 10.64 -2.15
C PRO A 329 -35.60 9.65 -2.26
N ARG A 330 -35.32 8.38 -2.50
CA ARG A 330 -36.29 7.29 -2.27
C ARG A 330 -35.55 6.08 -1.76
N LEU A 331 -35.74 5.78 -0.48
CA LEU A 331 -36.05 4.44 0.02
C LEU A 331 -36.48 4.57 1.48
N ALA A 332 -37.77 4.40 1.69
CA ALA A 332 -38.45 4.36 2.97
C ALA A 332 -37.83 3.27 3.86
N MET A 333 -37.59 3.62 5.14
CA MET A 333 -37.26 2.65 6.17
C MET A 333 -38.50 1.84 6.57
N PRO A 334 -38.47 0.50 6.54
CA PRO A 334 -39.40 -0.29 7.32
C PRO A 334 -38.92 -0.31 8.78
N ARG A 335 -39.75 0.23 9.69
CA ARG A 335 -39.62 0.02 11.13
C ARG A 335 -39.97 -1.43 11.46
N GLY A 336 -38.97 -2.30 11.51
CA GLY A 336 -39.08 -3.69 11.95
C GLY A 336 -38.56 -3.88 13.38
N ARG A 337 -39.47 -4.05 14.34
CA ARG A 337 -39.17 -4.39 15.73
C ARG A 337 -38.67 -5.84 15.86
N ARG A 338 -37.77 -6.02 16.84
CA ARG A 338 -37.55 -7.17 17.77
C ARG A 338 -36.37 -8.12 17.52
N ARG A 339 -35.40 -7.95 18.45
CA ARG A 339 -34.82 -8.92 19.41
C ARG A 339 -34.29 -10.25 18.85
N LEU A 340 -33.00 -10.51 19.13
CA LEU A 340 -32.49 -11.58 20.00
C LEU A 340 -31.02 -11.28 20.36
N ARG A 341 -30.67 -11.35 21.65
CA ARG A 341 -29.33 -11.03 22.18
C ARG A 341 -28.49 -12.30 22.34
N PRO A 342 -27.29 -12.42 21.79
CA PRO A 342 -26.30 -13.36 22.29
C PRO A 342 -25.55 -12.71 23.46
N PHE A 343 -25.36 -13.47 24.54
CA PHE A 343 -24.67 -13.04 25.75
C PHE A 343 -23.24 -12.57 25.44
N LEU A 344 -22.97 -11.27 25.63
CA LEU A 344 -21.64 -10.66 25.56
C LEU A 344 -20.74 -11.28 26.65
N ARG A 345 -19.73 -12.07 26.26
CA ARG A 345 -18.72 -12.59 27.19
C ARG A 345 -17.60 -11.57 27.36
N LEU A 346 -17.39 -11.11 28.59
CA LEU A 346 -16.43 -10.05 28.94
C LEU A 346 -14.96 -10.45 28.74
N SER A 347 -14.68 -11.75 28.68
CA SER A 347 -13.31 -12.31 28.61
C SER A 347 -12.65 -12.18 27.24
N SER A 348 -13.39 -11.77 26.22
CA SER A 348 -12.92 -11.69 24.83
C SER A 348 -12.61 -10.29 24.32
N LEU A 349 -12.82 -9.28 25.16
CA LEU A 349 -12.60 -7.88 24.79
C LEU A 349 -11.13 -7.54 24.99
N THR A 350 -10.53 -6.82 24.06
CA THR A 350 -9.20 -6.21 24.28
C THR A 350 -9.26 -5.31 25.52
N PRO A 351 -8.15 -5.07 26.24
CA PRO A 351 -8.16 -4.23 27.44
C PRO A 351 -8.83 -2.87 27.23
N ARG A 352 -8.61 -2.27 26.05
CA ARG A 352 -9.25 -1.03 25.60
C ARG A 352 -10.76 -1.18 25.41
N GLU A 353 -11.22 -2.19 24.67
CA GLU A 353 -12.66 -2.44 24.48
C GLU A 353 -13.36 -2.76 25.80
N LEU A 354 -12.65 -3.41 26.72
CA LEU A 354 -13.15 -3.78 28.05
C LEU A 354 -13.41 -2.54 28.90
N VAL A 355 -12.49 -1.56 28.89
CA VAL A 355 -12.70 -0.23 29.49
C VAL A 355 -13.87 0.50 28.83
N GLN A 356 -13.98 0.45 27.50
CA GLN A 356 -15.10 1.06 26.79
C GLN A 356 -16.45 0.44 27.16
N TYR A 357 -16.48 -0.89 27.27
CA TYR A 357 -17.65 -1.63 27.69
C TYR A 357 -18.13 -1.22 29.08
N PHE A 358 -17.21 -1.05 30.04
CA PHE A 358 -17.55 -0.69 31.42
C PHE A 358 -18.36 0.61 31.49
N TYR A 359 -17.85 1.69 30.88
CA TYR A 359 -18.57 2.95 30.82
C TYR A 359 -19.92 2.82 30.11
N LEU A 360 -19.96 2.24 28.91
CA LEU A 360 -21.21 2.08 28.15
C LEU A 360 -22.24 1.20 28.87
N SER A 361 -21.82 0.26 29.71
CA SER A 361 -22.72 -0.55 30.52
C SER A 361 -23.33 0.23 31.69
N ILE A 362 -22.61 1.19 32.26
CA ILE A 362 -23.13 2.15 33.26
C ILE A 362 -24.19 3.02 32.60
N VAL A 363 -23.87 3.66 31.46
CA VAL A 363 -24.83 4.51 30.72
C VAL A 363 -26.11 3.75 30.39
N ARG A 364 -26.00 2.51 29.88
CA ARG A 364 -27.17 1.67 29.57
C ARG A 364 -27.98 1.24 30.80
N ARG A 365 -27.37 1.18 31.97
CA ARG A 365 -28.06 0.84 33.22
C ARG A 365 -28.75 2.08 33.79
N ALA A 366 -28.06 3.22 33.85
CA ALA A 366 -28.63 4.50 34.25
C ALA A 366 -29.80 4.91 33.33
N ALA A 367 -29.69 4.69 32.02
CA ALA A 367 -30.80 4.92 31.09
C ALA A 367 -32.06 4.08 31.40
N ARG A 368 -31.88 2.85 31.90
CA ARG A 368 -33.01 2.00 32.32
C ARG A 368 -33.64 2.45 33.64
N LEU A 369 -32.93 3.25 34.41
CA LEU A 369 -33.40 3.85 35.66
C LEU A 369 -33.88 5.30 35.45
N GLY A 370 -34.18 5.68 34.21
CA GLY A 370 -34.72 7.01 33.88
C GLY A 370 -33.67 8.11 33.69
N GLN A 371 -32.38 7.80 33.73
CA GLN A 371 -31.28 8.77 33.56
C GLN A 371 -30.47 8.51 32.27
N PRO A 372 -31.07 8.66 31.07
CA PRO A 372 -30.37 8.44 29.81
C PRO A 372 -29.38 9.58 29.53
N ARG A 373 -28.25 9.24 28.92
CA ARG A 373 -27.33 10.25 28.39
C ARG A 373 -27.95 10.91 27.15
N GLN A 374 -27.98 12.24 27.13
CA GLN A 374 -28.46 13.00 25.98
C GLN A 374 -27.44 13.00 24.84
N ALA A 375 -27.90 13.14 23.60
CA ALA A 375 -27.03 13.08 22.42
C ALA A 375 -25.95 14.18 22.39
N HIS A 376 -26.27 15.36 22.92
CA HIS A 376 -25.35 16.50 23.00
C HIS A 376 -24.38 16.43 24.19
N GLN A 377 -24.61 15.54 25.16
CA GLN A 377 -23.79 15.47 26.37
C GLN A 377 -22.48 14.73 26.14
N THR A 378 -21.38 15.36 26.53
CA THR A 378 -20.06 14.73 26.58
C THR A 378 -19.99 13.68 27.70
N PRO A 379 -19.04 12.74 27.66
CA PRO A 379 -18.88 11.76 28.74
C PRO A 379 -18.66 12.40 30.12
N TYR A 380 -17.92 13.51 30.18
CA TYR A 380 -17.68 14.25 31.42
C TYR A 380 -18.94 14.94 31.94
N GLU A 381 -19.68 15.63 31.07
CA GLU A 381 -20.96 16.26 31.44
C GLU A 381 -22.00 15.24 31.93
N TYR A 382 -22.12 14.11 31.24
CA TYR A 382 -23.03 13.05 31.66
C TYR A 382 -22.63 12.46 33.02
N THR A 383 -21.33 12.29 33.26
CA THR A 383 -20.80 11.82 34.54
C THR A 383 -21.12 12.79 35.66
N ALA A 384 -20.95 14.10 35.45
CA ALA A 384 -21.31 15.12 36.44
C ALA A 384 -22.81 15.10 36.77
N SER A 385 -23.66 15.02 35.74
CA SER A 385 -25.12 14.93 35.92
C SER A 385 -25.55 13.64 36.64
N LEU A 386 -24.93 12.50 36.33
CA LEU A 386 -25.22 11.23 36.99
C LEU A 386 -24.70 11.18 38.43
N SER A 387 -23.57 11.84 38.72
CA SER A 387 -22.98 11.90 40.07
C SER A 387 -23.85 12.68 41.05
N ALA A 388 -24.56 13.72 40.58
CA ALA A 388 -25.53 14.45 41.41
C ALA A 388 -26.63 13.55 42.01
N HIS A 389 -26.97 12.46 41.33
CA HIS A 389 -27.97 11.49 41.79
C HIS A 389 -27.35 10.31 42.55
N LEU A 390 -26.02 10.13 42.45
CA LEU A 390 -25.26 9.00 43.02
C LEU A 390 -23.96 9.50 43.67
N PRO A 391 -24.03 10.35 44.71
CA PRO A 391 -22.84 10.96 45.33
C PRO A 391 -21.87 9.90 45.88
N GLN A 392 -22.40 8.79 46.40
CA GLN A 392 -21.63 7.64 46.89
C GLN A 392 -20.74 6.94 45.85
N ALA A 393 -20.96 7.17 44.55
CA ALA A 393 -20.19 6.56 43.46
C ALA A 393 -19.44 7.59 42.60
N GLU A 394 -19.41 8.87 43.00
CA GLU A 394 -18.83 9.97 42.20
C GLU A 394 -17.37 9.69 41.80
N HIS A 395 -16.53 9.32 42.78
CA HIS A 395 -15.12 9.04 42.53
C HIS A 395 -14.92 7.86 41.56
N ASP A 396 -15.65 6.76 41.76
CA ASP A 396 -15.56 5.60 40.89
C ASP A 396 -16.08 5.91 39.47
N LEU A 397 -17.12 6.74 39.35
CA LEU A 397 -17.67 7.20 38.07
C LEU A 397 -16.63 8.02 37.29
N ALA A 398 -15.97 8.97 37.97
CA ALA A 398 -14.94 9.81 37.37
C ALA A 398 -13.75 8.98 36.84
N VAL A 399 -13.31 7.96 37.60
CA VAL A 399 -12.22 7.07 37.19
C VAL A 399 -12.60 6.27 35.93
N VAL A 400 -13.81 5.69 35.89
CA VAL A 400 -14.27 4.92 34.72
C VAL A 400 -14.45 5.83 33.50
N THR A 401 -14.94 7.06 33.69
CA THR A 401 -15.12 8.03 32.60
C THR A 401 -13.79 8.50 32.02
N ARG A 402 -12.80 8.81 32.85
CA ARG A 402 -11.45 9.19 32.37
C ARG A 402 -10.83 8.08 31.55
N ALA A 403 -10.86 6.85 32.08
CA ALA A 403 -10.35 5.67 31.38
C ALA A 403 -11.09 5.43 30.06
N PHE A 404 -12.40 5.67 30.00
CA PHE A 404 -13.18 5.61 28.76
C PHE A 404 -12.74 6.63 27.71
N VAL A 405 -12.57 7.90 28.12
CA VAL A 405 -12.16 8.98 27.22
C VAL A 405 -10.76 8.70 26.69
N GLU A 406 -9.81 8.31 27.54
CA GLU A 406 -8.47 7.93 27.12
C GLU A 406 -8.50 6.72 26.18
N ALA A 407 -9.25 5.67 26.54
CA ALA A 407 -9.41 4.48 25.70
C ALA A 407 -10.09 4.77 24.35
N ARG A 408 -10.87 5.84 24.22
CA ARG A 408 -11.63 6.18 23.01
C ARG A 408 -10.90 7.17 22.10
N TYR A 409 -10.19 8.14 22.69
CA TYR A 409 -9.64 9.28 21.95
C TYR A 409 -8.10 9.31 21.94
N SER A 410 -7.41 8.53 22.78
CA SER A 410 -5.95 8.44 22.80
C SER A 410 -5.42 7.17 22.11
N HIS A 411 -4.24 7.30 21.51
CA HIS A 411 -3.46 6.18 20.95
C HIS A 411 -2.61 5.41 21.99
N HIS A 412 -2.56 5.86 23.25
CA HIS A 412 -1.76 5.21 24.31
C HIS A 412 -2.17 3.75 24.55
N PRO A 413 -1.24 2.79 24.59
CA PRO A 413 -1.57 1.38 24.80
C PRO A 413 -2.19 1.16 26.19
N VAL A 414 -3.38 0.54 26.23
CA VAL A 414 -4.08 0.21 27.49
C VAL A 414 -3.65 -1.18 27.93
N VAL A 415 -2.99 -1.29 29.08
CA VAL A 415 -2.46 -2.55 29.60
C VAL A 415 -3.54 -3.32 30.39
N ARG A 416 -3.41 -4.66 30.49
CA ARG A 416 -4.37 -5.50 31.23
C ARG A 416 -4.48 -5.13 32.72
N GLU A 417 -3.40 -4.70 33.37
CA GLU A 417 -3.48 -4.27 34.78
C GLU A 417 -4.38 -3.04 34.92
N GLU A 418 -4.28 -2.09 34.00
CA GLU A 418 -5.08 -0.87 34.00
C GLU A 418 -6.57 -1.17 33.81
N ALA A 419 -6.92 -2.01 32.82
CA ALA A 419 -8.30 -2.47 32.64
C ALA A 419 -8.84 -3.20 33.88
N SER A 420 -7.99 -3.96 34.58
CA SER A 420 -8.35 -4.65 35.83
C SER A 420 -8.58 -3.70 37.00
N ARG A 421 -7.83 -2.59 37.07
CA ARG A 421 -8.06 -1.50 38.03
C ARG A 421 -9.43 -0.86 37.78
N VAL A 422 -9.71 -0.46 36.53
CA VAL A 422 -10.99 0.16 36.13
C VAL A 422 -12.18 -0.77 36.41
N ARG A 423 -12.00 -2.09 36.25
CA ARG A 423 -13.05 -3.09 36.57
C ARG A 423 -13.56 -3.00 38.01
N ARG A 424 -12.68 -2.75 38.98
CA ARG A 424 -13.08 -2.65 40.40
C ARG A 424 -13.97 -1.43 40.64
N HIS A 425 -13.60 -0.28 40.06
CA HIS A 425 -14.41 0.94 40.12
C HIS A 425 -15.77 0.72 39.43
N TRP A 426 -15.78 0.06 38.27
CA TRP A 426 -17.03 -0.30 37.57
C TRP A 426 -17.97 -1.20 38.38
N GLU A 427 -17.45 -2.20 39.11
CA GLU A 427 -18.27 -3.04 40.00
C GLU A 427 -18.92 -2.22 41.12
N ARG A 428 -18.18 -1.27 41.72
CA ARG A 428 -18.70 -0.37 42.76
C ARG A 428 -19.81 0.54 42.22
N VAL A 429 -19.63 1.15 41.04
CA VAL A 429 -20.69 1.95 40.39
C VAL A 429 -21.93 1.09 40.10
N LYS A 430 -21.75 -0.14 39.62
CA LYS A 430 -22.89 -1.04 39.39
C LYS A 430 -23.62 -1.39 40.69
N ALA A 431 -22.90 -1.57 41.80
CA ALA A 431 -23.51 -1.83 43.09
C ALA A 431 -24.36 -0.64 43.55
N ALA A 432 -23.81 0.59 43.44
CA ALA A 432 -24.53 1.82 43.75
C ALA A 432 -25.78 2.03 42.87
N LEU A 433 -25.69 1.71 41.56
CA LEU A 433 -26.86 1.76 40.67
C LEU A 433 -27.92 0.71 41.01
N ARG A 434 -27.55 -0.42 41.62
CA ARG A 434 -28.50 -1.47 42.06
C ARG A 434 -29.14 -1.17 43.42
N SER A 435 -28.47 -0.44 44.29
CA SER A 435 -29.07 0.03 45.54
C SER A 435 -30.07 1.15 45.25
N TRP A 436 -29.72 2.06 44.34
CA TRP A 436 -30.63 3.13 43.91
C TRP A 436 -31.88 2.62 43.18
N SER A 437 -31.81 1.49 42.48
CA SER A 437 -33.01 0.88 41.86
C SER A 437 -33.94 0.15 42.83
N ARG A 438 -33.54 -0.01 44.10
CA ARG A 438 -34.25 -0.81 45.13
C ARG A 438 -34.81 0.04 46.27
N GLY A 439 -34.40 1.30 46.38
CA GLY A 439 -35.10 2.33 47.16
C GLY A 439 -35.98 3.12 46.22
#